data_AF-A0A6G1X9K3-F1
#
_entry.id   AF-A0A6G1X9K3-F1
#
_cell.length_a   1.000
_cell.length_b   1.000
_cell.length_c   1.000
_cell.angle_alpha   90.00
_cell.angle_beta   90.00
_cell.angle_gamma   90.00
#
_symmetry.space_group_name_H-M   'P 1'
#
loop_
_entity.id
_entity.type
_entity.pdbx_description
1 polymer ?
#
loop_
_entity_poly.entity_id
_entity_poly.type
_entity_poly.pdbx_seq_one_letter_code
_entity_poly.pdbx_strand_id
1 'polypeptide(L)'
;MKREWLIQFRKSKEMTQEKVASDAFIDRGYYSQIETGKRDPGINVAINISKVLDFDPLMFFQEQFSANPQQGAPLKGGITEFFKKKSNGRVIYLYNNKESYLYQAITFLLTGVETKSFRIMIDDRNNINQIQQSLQAMLTKDEMCNSILFIDHDEFFDYEPEKAIQYVQSQFKGKRSIGIWLRDEQFCFPMNWLYMIENDIKAKGNELDYESIKLIRCYNATKISAGDHIKMMRIYPFLMTDYEIVNSPIYLSSNNSKVSPSLFLQEKSTKQQD
;
A
#
# COMPACT_ATOMS: atom_id res chain seq x y z
N MET A 1 -18.12 -3.02 -13.50
CA MET A 1 -18.88 -2.00 -14.26
C MET A 1 -18.15 -1.77 -15.57
N LYS A 2 -18.80 -1.36 -16.65
CA LYS A 2 -18.12 -1.11 -17.93
C LYS A 2 -17.22 0.15 -17.78
N ARG A 3 -15.97 0.09 -18.26
CA ARG A 3 -14.97 1.15 -18.09
C ARG A 3 -15.12 2.22 -19.16
N GLU A 4 -16.07 3.11 -18.93
CA GLU A 4 -16.48 4.10 -19.94
C GLU A 4 -15.37 5.10 -20.25
N TRP A 5 -14.57 5.44 -19.24
CA TRP A 5 -13.38 6.27 -19.38
C TRP A 5 -12.35 5.66 -20.35
N LEU A 6 -12.12 4.34 -20.28
CA LEU A 6 -11.14 3.65 -21.12
C LEU A 6 -11.59 3.64 -22.59
N ILE A 7 -12.89 3.41 -22.80
CA ILE A 7 -13.51 3.44 -24.13
C ILE A 7 -13.42 4.85 -24.72
N GLN A 8 -13.61 5.88 -23.89
CA GLN A 8 -13.49 7.28 -24.31
C GLN A 8 -12.06 7.62 -24.75
N PHE A 9 -11.03 7.28 -23.95
CA PHE A 9 -9.62 7.48 -24.35
C PHE A 9 -9.26 6.78 -25.65
N ARG A 10 -9.71 5.53 -25.83
CA ARG A 10 -9.49 4.81 -27.08
C ARG A 10 -10.14 5.51 -28.27
N LYS A 11 -11.40 5.93 -28.12
CA LYS A 11 -12.16 6.59 -29.19
C LYS A 11 -11.64 7.98 -29.51
N SER A 12 -11.16 8.74 -28.52
CA SER A 12 -10.54 10.05 -28.76
C SER A 12 -9.25 9.97 -29.55
N LYS A 13 -8.59 8.80 -29.54
CA LYS A 13 -7.44 8.48 -30.40
C LYS A 13 -7.81 7.75 -31.69
N GLU A 14 -9.11 7.59 -31.97
CA GLU A 14 -9.65 6.91 -33.16
C GLU A 14 -9.16 5.45 -33.33
N MET A 15 -8.77 4.79 -32.23
CA MET A 15 -8.22 3.43 -32.28
C MET A 15 -9.31 2.34 -32.15
N THR A 16 -9.13 1.21 -32.84
CA THR A 16 -9.96 0.01 -32.63
C THR A 16 -9.47 -0.77 -31.41
N GLN A 17 -10.31 -1.65 -30.87
CA GLN A 17 -9.89 -2.57 -29.79
C GLN A 17 -8.72 -3.45 -30.24
N GLU A 18 -8.71 -3.89 -31.51
CA GLU A 18 -7.63 -4.68 -32.10
C GLU A 18 -6.31 -3.90 -32.11
N LYS A 19 -6.36 -2.63 -32.53
CA LYS A 19 -5.18 -1.79 -32.61
C LYS A 19 -4.56 -1.53 -31.23
N VAL A 20 -5.39 -1.20 -30.23
CA VAL A 20 -4.90 -1.02 -28.85
C VAL A 20 -4.33 -2.32 -28.30
N ALA A 21 -5.02 -3.45 -28.51
CA ALA A 21 -4.56 -4.74 -28.01
C ALA A 21 -3.20 -5.13 -28.60
N SER A 22 -3.05 -4.99 -29.92
CA SER A 22 -1.79 -5.21 -30.63
C SER A 22 -0.67 -4.31 -30.10
N ASP A 23 -0.93 -3.01 -29.94
CA ASP A 23 0.08 -2.04 -29.50
C ASP A 23 0.42 -2.20 -28.00
N ALA A 24 -0.48 -2.77 -27.20
CA ALA A 24 -0.28 -3.08 -25.79
C ALA A 24 0.25 -4.52 -25.53
N PHE A 25 0.55 -5.28 -26.59
CA PHE A 25 1.03 -6.66 -26.55
C PHE A 25 0.08 -7.64 -25.84
N ILE A 26 -1.22 -7.54 -26.14
CA ILE A 26 -2.26 -8.40 -25.59
C ILE A 26 -3.25 -8.85 -26.67
N ASP A 27 -4.04 -9.88 -26.37
CA ASP A 27 -5.13 -10.34 -27.22
C ASP A 27 -6.32 -9.34 -27.21
N ARG A 28 -6.98 -9.18 -28.36
CA ARG A 28 -8.14 -8.28 -28.52
C ARG A 28 -9.33 -8.70 -27.66
N GLY A 29 -9.59 -10.00 -27.50
CA GLY A 29 -10.60 -10.52 -26.60
C GLY A 29 -10.30 -10.16 -25.15
N TYR A 30 -9.04 -10.26 -24.74
CA TYR A 30 -8.58 -9.82 -23.42
C TYR A 30 -8.78 -8.31 -23.20
N TYR A 31 -8.38 -7.47 -24.16
CA TYR A 31 -8.64 -6.03 -24.09
C TYR A 31 -10.14 -5.70 -24.01
N SER A 32 -10.98 -6.43 -24.76
CA SER A 32 -12.43 -6.27 -24.68
C SER A 32 -13.00 -6.63 -23.30
N GLN A 33 -12.44 -7.64 -22.62
CA GLN A 33 -12.82 -7.96 -21.24
C GLN A 33 -12.43 -6.85 -20.26
N ILE A 34 -11.31 -6.17 -20.51
CA ILE A 34 -10.86 -5.02 -19.72
C ILE A 34 -11.82 -3.82 -19.90
N GLU A 35 -12.15 -3.43 -21.13
CA GLU A 35 -13.13 -2.35 -21.40
C GLU A 35 -14.52 -2.66 -20.80
N THR A 36 -14.92 -3.92 -20.80
CA THR A 36 -16.22 -4.33 -20.25
C THR A 36 -16.24 -4.45 -18.74
N GLY A 37 -15.09 -4.33 -18.07
CA GLY A 37 -14.99 -4.55 -16.63
C GLY A 37 -15.14 -6.00 -16.20
N LYS A 38 -15.09 -6.95 -17.15
CA LYS A 38 -15.11 -8.39 -16.88
C LYS A 38 -13.77 -8.89 -16.34
N ARG A 39 -12.70 -8.16 -16.62
CA ARG A 39 -11.36 -8.48 -16.15
C ARG A 39 -10.60 -7.21 -15.80
N ASP A 40 -9.74 -7.33 -14.80
CA ASP A 40 -8.81 -6.28 -14.42
C ASP A 40 -7.47 -6.58 -15.06
N PRO A 41 -6.82 -5.59 -15.69
CA PRO A 41 -5.48 -5.79 -16.22
C PRO A 41 -4.49 -5.91 -15.06
N GLY A 42 -3.52 -6.82 -15.18
CA GLY A 42 -2.33 -6.78 -14.34
C GLY A 42 -1.55 -5.48 -14.58
N ILE A 43 -0.66 -5.11 -13.65
CA ILE A 43 0.06 -3.83 -13.69
C ILE A 43 0.78 -3.55 -15.03
N ASN A 44 1.46 -4.55 -15.59
CA ASN A 44 2.16 -4.42 -16.85
C ASN A 44 1.21 -4.18 -18.03
N VAL A 45 0.05 -4.83 -18.02
CA VAL A 45 -0.98 -4.65 -19.04
C VAL A 45 -1.59 -3.25 -18.91
N ALA A 46 -1.86 -2.80 -17.69
CA ALA A 46 -2.38 -1.46 -17.43
C ALA A 46 -1.40 -0.39 -17.93
N ILE A 47 -0.11 -0.52 -17.62
CA ILE A 47 0.97 0.35 -18.12
C ILE A 47 1.01 0.37 -19.64
N ASN A 48 0.97 -0.79 -20.29
CA ASN A 48 1.07 -0.85 -21.74
C ASN A 48 -0.12 -0.16 -22.41
N ILE A 49 -1.33 -0.44 -21.92
CA ILE A 49 -2.54 0.22 -22.43
C ILE A 49 -2.49 1.72 -22.16
N SER A 50 -2.06 2.15 -20.97
CA SER A 50 -2.00 3.56 -20.59
C SER A 50 -1.01 4.34 -21.45
N LYS A 51 0.13 3.73 -21.85
CA LYS A 51 1.08 4.32 -22.80
C LYS A 51 0.47 4.48 -24.20
N VAL A 52 -0.23 3.47 -24.70
CA VAL A 52 -0.89 3.53 -26.01
C VAL A 52 -1.95 4.64 -26.03
N LEU A 53 -2.75 4.71 -24.97
CA LEU A 53 -3.90 5.61 -24.88
C LEU A 53 -3.61 6.94 -24.18
N ASP A 54 -2.39 7.15 -23.71
CA ASP A 54 -1.89 8.38 -23.05
C ASP A 54 -2.78 8.83 -21.88
N PHE A 55 -2.89 7.97 -20.87
CA PHE A 55 -3.53 8.27 -19.60
C PHE A 55 -2.73 7.70 -18.42
N ASP A 56 -3.10 8.08 -17.19
CA ASP A 56 -2.45 7.57 -15.98
C ASP A 56 -2.86 6.10 -15.71
N PRO A 57 -1.94 5.12 -15.74
CA PRO A 57 -2.25 3.71 -15.51
C PRO A 57 -2.95 3.45 -14.17
N LEU A 58 -2.79 4.33 -13.17
CA LEU A 58 -3.49 4.23 -11.90
C LEU A 58 -5.02 4.29 -12.05
N MET A 59 -5.55 4.85 -13.14
CA MET A 59 -6.99 4.90 -13.42
C MET A 59 -7.64 3.51 -13.49
N PHE A 60 -6.92 2.48 -13.97
CA PHE A 60 -7.44 1.11 -14.04
C PHE A 60 -7.88 0.54 -12.70
N PHE A 61 -7.27 1.07 -11.65
CA PHE A 61 -7.32 0.48 -10.34
C PHE A 61 -8.12 1.33 -9.35
N GLN A 62 -8.59 2.52 -9.75
CA GLN A 62 -9.47 3.36 -8.93
C GLN A 62 -10.82 2.68 -8.59
N GLU A 63 -11.36 1.85 -9.48
CA GLU A 63 -12.65 1.17 -9.27
C GLU A 63 -12.58 -0.03 -8.31
N GLN A 64 -11.38 -0.63 -8.09
CA GLN A 64 -11.20 -1.75 -7.16
C GLN A 64 -11.48 -1.37 -5.70
N PHE A 65 -11.59 -0.07 -5.40
CA PHE A 65 -11.81 0.46 -4.05
C PHE A 65 -13.27 0.79 -3.72
N SER A 66 -14.23 0.52 -4.64
CA SER A 66 -15.64 0.91 -4.47
C SER A 66 -16.60 -0.27 -4.21
N ALA A 67 -16.14 -1.51 -4.12
CA ALA A 67 -17.01 -2.68 -4.00
C ALA A 67 -17.02 -3.28 -2.58
N ASN A 68 -18.14 -3.03 -1.88
CA ASN A 68 -18.68 -3.70 -0.68
C ASN A 68 -17.84 -3.77 0.61
N PRO A 69 -18.14 -2.91 1.61
CA PRO A 69 -17.67 -3.08 2.99
C PRO A 69 -18.25 -4.36 3.58
N GLN A 70 -17.40 -5.29 4.01
CA GLN A 70 -17.79 -6.25 5.03
C GLN A 70 -16.79 -6.18 6.20
N GLN A 71 -17.28 -5.51 7.25
CA GLN A 71 -16.71 -5.30 8.59
C GLN A 71 -15.57 -4.28 8.69
N GLY A 72 -15.97 -3.08 9.13
CA GLY A 72 -15.15 -1.86 9.17
C GLY A 72 -15.56 -0.96 8.02
N ALA A 73 -16.03 0.26 8.30
CA ALA A 73 -16.26 1.21 7.21
C ALA A 73 -14.90 1.58 6.61
N PRO A 74 -14.65 1.37 5.29
CA PRO A 74 -13.43 1.79 4.64
C PRO A 74 -13.14 3.26 4.96
N LEU A 75 -11.87 3.61 5.14
CA LEU A 75 -11.53 5.03 5.27
C LEU A 75 -12.02 5.78 4.03
N LYS A 76 -12.73 6.90 4.24
CA LYS A 76 -13.21 7.75 3.14
C LYS A 76 -12.04 8.12 2.22
N GLY A 77 -12.13 7.70 0.95
CA GLY A 77 -11.13 7.91 -0.11
C GLY A 77 -10.26 6.69 -0.48
N GLY A 78 -10.33 5.59 0.27
CA GLY A 78 -9.56 4.38 -0.04
C GLY A 78 -8.05 4.48 0.21
N ILE A 79 -7.30 3.49 -0.27
CA ILE A 79 -5.86 3.32 -0.01
C ILE A 79 -5.03 4.45 -0.63
N THR A 80 -5.29 4.81 -1.89
CA THR A 80 -4.58 5.89 -2.59
C THR A 80 -4.71 7.23 -1.85
N GLU A 81 -5.93 7.61 -1.47
CA GLU A 81 -6.16 8.85 -0.73
C GLU A 81 -5.51 8.82 0.65
N PHE A 82 -5.53 7.66 1.32
CA PHE A 82 -4.80 7.48 2.57
C PHE A 82 -3.29 7.74 2.38
N PHE A 83 -2.67 7.24 1.31
CA PHE A 83 -1.27 7.49 1.03
C PHE A 83 -0.96 8.96 0.69
N LYS A 84 -1.91 9.68 0.07
CA LYS A 84 -1.75 11.11 -0.24
C LYS A 84 -1.87 12.04 0.96
N LYS A 85 -2.72 11.71 1.95
CA LYS A 85 -2.96 12.55 3.13
C LYS A 85 -1.67 12.89 3.88
N LYS A 86 -1.45 14.17 4.21
CA LYS A 86 -0.35 14.63 5.07
C LYS A 86 -0.64 14.34 6.53
N SER A 87 -0.63 13.06 6.90
CA SER A 87 -0.83 12.59 8.26
C SER A 87 0.10 11.43 8.58
N ASN A 88 0.40 11.28 9.87
CA ASN A 88 1.08 10.09 10.35
C ASN A 88 0.19 8.86 10.16
N GLY A 89 0.79 7.74 9.78
CA GLY A 89 0.05 6.50 9.57
C GLY A 89 0.93 5.31 9.85
N ARG A 90 0.46 4.39 10.69
CA ARG A 90 1.10 3.08 10.92
C ARG A 90 0.11 2.01 10.48
N VAL A 91 0.49 1.28 9.45
CA VAL A 91 -0.39 0.35 8.74
C VAL A 91 0.22 -1.04 8.82
N ILE A 92 -0.59 -2.01 9.20
CA ILE A 92 -0.32 -3.41 8.94
C ILE A 92 -1.06 -3.79 7.66
N TYR A 93 -0.34 -4.24 6.63
CA TYR A 93 -0.91 -4.72 5.38
C TYR A 93 -0.78 -6.25 5.31
N LEU A 94 -1.92 -6.94 5.30
CA LEU A 94 -2.00 -8.38 5.14
C LEU A 94 -2.46 -8.71 3.72
N TYR A 95 -1.52 -9.09 2.85
CA TYR A 95 -1.81 -9.39 1.46
C TYR A 95 -2.07 -10.88 1.25
N ASN A 96 -3.04 -11.22 0.40
CA ASN A 96 -3.28 -12.62 -0.01
C ASN A 96 -2.75 -12.89 -1.42
N ASN A 97 -2.64 -11.86 -2.25
CA ASN A 97 -2.26 -11.98 -3.65
C ASN A 97 -0.96 -11.21 -3.93
N LYS A 98 -0.02 -11.84 -4.65
CA LYS A 98 1.27 -11.21 -5.01
C LYS A 98 1.10 -10.01 -5.94
N GLU A 99 0.19 -10.08 -6.91
CA GLU A 99 -0.08 -8.95 -7.81
C GLU A 99 -0.68 -7.77 -7.04
N SER A 100 -1.62 -8.03 -6.11
CA SER A 100 -2.16 -7.01 -5.21
C SER A 100 -1.07 -6.39 -4.35
N TYR A 101 -0.16 -7.20 -3.80
CA TYR A 101 1.00 -6.70 -3.07
C TYR A 101 1.85 -5.72 -3.89
N LEU A 102 2.30 -6.14 -5.08
CA LEU A 102 3.12 -5.31 -5.97
C LEU A 102 2.38 -4.03 -6.36
N TYR A 103 1.08 -4.12 -6.63
CA TYR A 103 0.24 -2.98 -6.97
C TYR A 103 0.17 -1.96 -5.83
N GLN A 104 -0.07 -2.41 -4.60
CA GLN A 104 -0.16 -1.50 -3.46
C GLN A 104 1.21 -0.85 -3.15
N ALA A 105 2.31 -1.59 -3.33
CA ALA A 105 3.66 -1.05 -3.20
C ALA A 105 3.93 0.05 -4.25
N ILE A 106 3.59 -0.19 -5.52
CA ILE A 106 3.72 0.81 -6.60
C ILE A 106 2.88 2.04 -6.30
N THR A 107 1.62 1.86 -5.87
CA THR A 107 0.71 2.95 -5.51
C THR A 107 1.28 3.80 -4.37
N PHE A 108 1.85 3.16 -3.35
CA PHE A 108 2.51 3.85 -2.24
C PHE A 108 3.70 4.70 -2.70
N LEU A 109 4.51 4.17 -3.64
CA LEU A 109 5.67 4.85 -4.18
C LEU A 109 5.28 6.04 -5.07
N LEU A 110 4.34 5.85 -6.01
CA LEU A 110 3.87 6.89 -6.93
C LEU A 110 3.21 8.06 -6.20
N THR A 111 2.33 7.76 -5.23
CA THR A 111 1.71 8.81 -4.40
C THR A 111 2.74 9.57 -3.57
N GLY A 112 3.88 8.96 -3.25
CA GLY A 112 5.03 9.66 -2.65
C GLY A 112 5.63 10.69 -3.57
N VAL A 113 5.94 10.31 -4.82
CA VAL A 113 6.47 11.23 -5.83
C VAL A 113 5.49 12.39 -6.06
N GLU A 114 4.21 12.10 -6.27
CA GLU A 114 3.15 13.10 -6.48
C GLU A 114 3.07 14.12 -5.32
N THR A 115 3.15 13.63 -4.09
CA THR A 115 3.04 14.47 -2.88
C THR A 115 4.38 15.04 -2.40
N LYS A 116 5.46 14.86 -3.17
CA LYS A 116 6.84 15.25 -2.82
C LYS A 116 7.30 14.69 -1.46
N SER A 117 6.83 13.48 -1.17
CA SER A 117 7.12 12.72 0.04
C SER A 117 8.15 11.64 -0.29
N PHE A 118 9.27 11.62 0.44
CA PHE A 118 10.34 10.66 0.21
C PHE A 118 9.88 9.24 0.59
N ARG A 119 10.27 8.24 -0.19
CA ARG A 119 9.82 6.86 -0.02
C ARG A 119 11.02 5.94 0.14
N ILE A 120 10.96 5.07 1.13
CA ILE A 120 11.88 3.93 1.27
C ILE A 120 11.07 2.66 1.09
N MET A 121 11.59 1.75 0.29
CA MET A 121 11.04 0.43 0.10
C MET A 121 12.10 -0.62 0.44
N ILE A 122 11.73 -1.52 1.36
CA ILE A 122 12.56 -2.61 1.84
C ILE A 122 11.81 -3.90 1.55
N ASP A 123 12.36 -4.70 0.64
CA ASP A 123 11.70 -5.88 0.08
C ASP A 123 12.74 -6.82 -0.53
N ASP A 124 12.34 -8.02 -0.94
CA ASP A 124 13.23 -8.92 -1.66
C ASP A 124 13.58 -8.39 -3.05
N ARG A 125 14.79 -8.72 -3.52
CA ARG A 125 15.32 -8.31 -4.82
C ARG A 125 14.37 -8.54 -5.99
N ASN A 126 13.62 -9.65 -5.98
CA ASN A 126 12.72 -9.98 -7.08
C ASN A 126 11.53 -9.02 -7.14
N ASN A 127 10.91 -8.71 -6.00
CA ASN A 127 9.84 -7.71 -5.94
C ASN A 127 10.36 -6.32 -6.28
N ILE A 128 11.55 -5.94 -5.77
CA ILE A 128 12.18 -4.65 -6.10
C ILE A 128 12.35 -4.51 -7.61
N ASN A 129 12.90 -5.52 -8.28
CA ASN A 129 13.12 -5.47 -9.73
C ASN A 129 11.80 -5.30 -10.51
N GLN A 130 10.75 -6.03 -10.14
CA GLN A 130 9.44 -5.93 -10.79
C GLN A 130 8.80 -4.55 -10.59
N ILE A 131 8.95 -3.98 -9.39
CA ILE A 131 8.41 -2.67 -9.03
C ILE A 131 9.21 -1.57 -9.74
N GLN A 132 10.53 -1.65 -9.76
CA GLN A 132 11.38 -0.72 -10.50
C GLN A 132 11.05 -0.71 -12.00
N GLN A 133 10.87 -1.89 -12.62
CA GLN A 133 10.48 -1.99 -14.02
C GLN A 133 9.13 -1.30 -14.28
N SER A 134 8.16 -1.49 -13.38
CA SER A 134 6.84 -0.85 -13.48
C SER A 134 6.93 0.66 -13.31
N LEU A 135 7.77 1.16 -12.40
CA LEU A 135 7.94 2.58 -12.13
C LEU A 135 8.71 3.30 -13.25
N GLN A 136 9.73 2.67 -13.84
CA GLN A 136 10.47 3.25 -14.99
C GLN A 136 9.58 3.53 -16.20
N ALA A 137 8.44 2.85 -16.29
CA ALA A 137 7.45 3.09 -17.31
C ALA A 137 6.57 4.35 -17.04
N MET A 138 6.57 4.86 -15.80
CA MET A 138 5.71 5.95 -15.34
C MET A 138 6.48 7.18 -14.83
N LEU A 139 7.73 7.00 -14.41
CA LEU A 139 8.57 8.01 -13.79
C LEU A 139 9.87 8.20 -14.56
N THR A 140 10.37 9.43 -14.56
CA THR A 140 11.73 9.71 -15.02
C THR A 140 12.76 9.16 -14.04
N LYS A 141 13.99 8.93 -14.53
CA LYS A 141 15.11 8.50 -13.69
C LYS A 141 15.37 9.48 -12.54
N ASP A 142 15.24 10.78 -12.80
CA ASP A 142 15.48 11.82 -11.80
C ASP A 142 14.40 11.82 -10.70
N GLU A 143 13.12 11.65 -11.06
CA GLU A 143 12.03 11.53 -10.08
C GLU A 143 12.24 10.31 -9.17
N MET A 144 12.61 9.17 -9.76
CA MET A 144 12.89 7.96 -8.99
C MET A 144 14.06 8.17 -8.03
N CYS A 145 15.24 8.60 -8.54
CA CYS A 145 16.45 8.76 -7.72
C CYS A 145 16.30 9.77 -6.59
N ASN A 146 15.53 10.84 -6.79
CA ASN A 146 15.38 11.91 -5.79
C ASN A 146 14.31 11.61 -4.74
N SER A 147 13.37 10.70 -5.05
CA SER A 147 12.15 10.50 -4.25
C SER A 147 12.03 9.10 -3.66
N ILE A 148 12.71 8.09 -4.23
CA ILE A 148 12.55 6.69 -3.84
C ILE A 148 13.92 6.06 -3.58
N LEU A 149 14.06 5.42 -2.42
CA LEU A 149 15.17 4.55 -2.07
C LEU A 149 14.69 3.10 -1.99
N PHE A 150 15.37 2.22 -2.70
CA PHE A 150 15.17 0.77 -2.60
C PHE A 150 16.29 0.16 -1.78
N ILE A 151 15.93 -0.75 -0.90
CA ILE A 151 16.85 -1.48 -0.04
C ILE A 151 16.47 -2.96 -0.12
N ASP A 152 17.42 -3.81 -0.49
CA ASP A 152 17.20 -5.25 -0.48
C ASP A 152 17.05 -5.74 0.97
N HIS A 153 16.01 -6.54 1.22
CA HIS A 153 15.70 -7.04 2.55
C HIS A 153 16.85 -7.88 3.12
N ASP A 154 17.39 -8.83 2.38
CA ASP A 154 18.42 -9.73 2.90
C ASP A 154 19.69 -8.94 3.23
N GLU A 155 20.10 -8.04 2.34
CA GLU A 155 21.19 -7.11 2.61
C GLU A 155 20.94 -6.25 3.85
N PHE A 156 19.70 -5.82 4.08
CA PHE A 156 19.36 -4.93 5.18
C PHE A 156 19.37 -5.62 6.55
N PHE A 157 18.92 -6.88 6.61
CA PHE A 157 18.85 -7.65 7.86
C PHE A 157 20.16 -8.37 8.21
N ASP A 158 21.13 -8.40 7.30
CA ASP A 158 22.51 -8.83 7.58
C ASP A 158 23.30 -7.82 8.44
N TYR A 159 22.80 -6.58 8.59
CA TYR A 159 23.43 -5.56 9.43
C TYR A 159 23.01 -5.68 10.90
N GLU A 160 23.91 -5.27 11.80
CA GLU A 160 23.54 -4.97 13.20
C GLU A 160 22.38 -3.95 13.19
N PRO A 161 21.29 -4.18 13.96
CA PRO A 161 20.11 -3.31 13.94
C PRO A 161 20.40 -1.82 14.09
N GLU A 162 21.38 -1.47 14.92
CA GLU A 162 21.82 -0.08 15.12
C GLU A 162 22.40 0.56 13.86
N LYS A 163 23.20 -0.19 13.09
CA LYS A 163 23.77 0.29 11.81
C LYS A 163 22.70 0.46 10.75
N ALA A 164 21.75 -0.48 10.67
CA ALA A 164 20.61 -0.41 9.77
C ALA A 164 19.75 0.84 10.05
N ILE A 165 19.50 1.12 11.32
CA ILE A 165 18.80 2.32 11.79
C ILE A 165 19.55 3.59 11.39
N GLN A 166 20.86 3.66 11.68
CA GLN A 166 21.69 4.82 11.34
C GLN A 166 21.73 5.07 9.82
N TYR A 167 21.84 4.00 9.03
CA TYR A 167 21.80 4.08 7.58
C TYR A 167 20.48 4.68 7.12
N VAL A 168 19.34 4.13 7.53
CA VAL A 168 18.01 4.63 7.14
C VAL A 168 17.82 6.09 7.60
N GLN A 169 18.23 6.44 8.81
CA GLN A 169 18.17 7.82 9.33
C GLN A 169 18.95 8.81 8.46
N SER A 170 20.14 8.43 8.00
CA SER A 170 20.97 9.30 7.16
C SER A 170 20.26 9.71 5.85
N GLN A 171 19.37 8.86 5.34
CA GLN A 171 18.62 9.08 4.09
C GLN A 171 17.47 10.08 4.26
N PHE A 172 17.02 10.31 5.48
CA PHE A 172 15.89 11.19 5.80
C PHE A 172 16.28 12.62 6.12
N LYS A 173 17.59 12.92 6.20
CA LYS A 173 18.06 14.25 6.56
C LYS A 173 17.56 15.29 5.56
N GLY A 174 16.86 16.31 6.06
CA GLY A 174 16.30 17.39 5.23
C GLY A 174 15.01 17.03 4.46
N LYS A 175 14.45 15.84 4.65
CA LYS A 175 13.15 15.46 4.08
C LYS A 175 12.04 15.84 5.05
N ARG A 176 10.95 16.46 4.57
CA ARG A 176 9.81 16.86 5.42
C ARG A 176 8.74 15.79 5.57
N SER A 177 8.58 14.93 4.57
CA SER A 177 7.59 13.85 4.60
C SER A 177 8.22 12.56 4.12
N ILE A 178 7.97 11.49 4.85
CA ILE A 178 8.61 10.19 4.67
C ILE A 178 7.57 9.09 4.66
N GLY A 179 7.76 8.11 3.78
CA GLY A 179 7.04 6.85 3.80
C GLY A 179 8.02 5.67 3.77
N ILE A 180 7.77 4.66 4.60
CA ILE A 180 8.53 3.41 4.60
C ILE A 180 7.57 2.25 4.30
N TRP A 181 7.90 1.46 3.29
CA TRP A 181 7.25 0.20 2.94
C TRP A 181 8.20 -0.95 3.26
N LEU A 182 7.79 -1.85 4.15
CA LEU A 182 8.61 -2.97 4.59
C LEU A 182 7.84 -4.28 4.46
N ARG A 183 8.32 -5.18 3.59
CA ARG A 183 7.91 -6.58 3.61
C ARG A 183 8.67 -7.32 4.70
N ASP A 184 7.97 -8.15 5.45
CA ASP A 184 8.58 -9.07 6.40
C ASP A 184 8.01 -10.48 6.18
N GLU A 185 8.80 -11.50 6.49
CA GLU A 185 8.40 -12.89 6.31
C GLU A 185 7.60 -13.43 7.49
N GLN A 186 7.90 -12.95 8.69
CA GLN A 186 7.30 -13.41 9.94
C GLN A 186 7.12 -12.27 10.93
N PHE A 187 6.06 -12.33 11.72
CA PHE A 187 5.85 -11.36 12.79
C PHE A 187 6.74 -11.67 14.00
N CYS A 188 7.81 -10.89 14.17
CA CYS A 188 8.65 -10.93 15.36
C CYS A 188 8.38 -9.72 16.28
N PHE A 189 8.04 -10.00 17.54
CA PHE A 189 7.93 -9.03 18.65
C PHE A 189 8.80 -9.58 19.79
N PRO A 190 9.70 -8.79 20.44
CA PRO A 190 9.46 -7.42 20.90
C PRO A 190 10.49 -6.36 20.46
N MET A 191 11.53 -6.73 19.70
CA MET A 191 12.68 -5.86 19.44
C MET A 191 12.78 -5.49 17.96
N ASN A 192 11.79 -4.75 17.46
CA ASN A 192 11.75 -4.39 16.06
C ASN A 192 12.49 -3.07 15.84
N TRP A 193 13.55 -3.05 15.03
CA TRP A 193 14.28 -1.84 14.66
C TRP A 193 13.36 -0.73 14.14
N LEU A 194 12.20 -1.09 13.57
CA LEU A 194 11.19 -0.14 13.13
C LEU A 194 10.55 0.63 14.28
N TYR A 195 10.31 -0.02 15.42
CA TYR A 195 9.89 0.65 16.65
C TYR A 195 10.98 1.58 17.18
N MET A 196 12.26 1.20 17.02
CA MET A 196 13.39 2.06 17.36
C MET A 196 13.45 3.29 16.44
N ILE A 197 13.22 3.12 15.13
CA ILE A 197 13.10 4.24 14.18
C ILE A 197 11.92 5.13 14.55
N GLU A 198 10.74 4.57 14.84
CA GLU A 198 9.58 5.37 15.24
C GLU A 198 9.86 6.19 16.50
N ASN A 199 10.47 5.58 17.51
CA ASN A 199 10.81 6.26 18.75
C ASN A 199 11.91 7.30 18.54
N ASP A 200 12.91 7.00 17.72
CA ASP A 200 13.97 7.94 17.41
C ASP A 200 13.45 9.15 16.62
N ILE A 201 12.59 8.92 15.62
CA ILE A 201 11.95 10.02 14.89
C ILE A 201 11.05 10.86 15.83
N LYS A 202 10.33 10.23 16.78
CA LYS A 202 9.57 10.96 17.79
C LYS A 202 10.46 11.75 18.74
N ALA A 203 11.58 11.18 19.18
CA ALA A 203 12.52 11.81 20.11
C ALA A 203 13.26 12.99 19.45
N LYS A 204 13.60 12.86 18.16
CA LYS A 204 14.26 13.90 17.35
C LYS A 204 13.27 14.82 16.63
N GLY A 205 11.97 14.59 16.74
CA GLY A 205 10.91 15.36 16.07
C GLY A 205 10.83 16.83 16.51
N ASN A 206 11.50 17.21 17.61
CA ASN A 206 11.66 18.61 18.00
C ASN A 206 12.83 19.30 17.25
N GLU A 207 13.76 18.55 16.66
CA GLU A 207 14.90 19.07 15.86
C GLU A 207 14.69 18.91 14.35
N LEU A 208 13.78 18.02 13.94
CA LEU A 208 13.50 17.69 12.54
C LEU A 208 12.08 18.15 12.18
N ASP A 209 11.98 19.11 11.26
CA ASP A 209 10.74 19.72 10.71
C ASP A 209 9.93 18.71 9.87
N TYR A 210 9.50 17.59 10.47
CA TYR A 210 8.73 16.54 9.81
C TYR A 210 7.24 16.86 9.80
N GLU A 211 6.67 16.97 8.60
CA GLU A 211 5.24 17.17 8.36
C GLU A 211 4.44 15.87 8.49
N SER A 212 4.98 14.71 8.07
CA SER A 212 4.28 13.42 8.15
C SER A 212 5.17 12.19 7.93
N ILE A 213 4.88 11.11 8.65
CA ILE A 213 5.54 9.81 8.53
C ILE A 213 4.51 8.71 8.30
N LYS A 214 4.68 7.94 7.23
CA LYS A 214 3.89 6.74 6.96
C LYS A 214 4.74 5.49 7.06
N LEU A 215 4.28 4.53 7.83
CA LEU A 215 4.88 3.23 8.00
C LEU A 215 3.91 2.15 7.55
N ILE A 216 4.29 1.35 6.56
CA ILE A 216 3.52 0.21 6.09
C ILE A 216 4.37 -1.04 6.33
N ARG A 217 3.87 -1.95 7.16
CA ARG A 217 4.44 -3.28 7.37
C ARG A 217 3.59 -4.33 6.67
N CYS A 218 4.20 -5.10 5.80
CA CYS A 218 3.51 -6.01 4.89
C CYS A 218 3.82 -7.47 5.22
N TYR A 219 2.80 -8.30 5.30
CA TYR A 219 2.94 -9.74 5.51
C TYR A 219 2.01 -10.51 4.58
N ASN A 220 2.47 -11.69 4.14
CA ASN A 220 1.58 -12.63 3.47
C ASN A 220 0.59 -13.17 4.51
N ALA A 221 -0.70 -12.87 4.32
CA ALA A 221 -1.77 -13.20 5.26
C ALA A 221 -1.85 -14.71 5.55
N THR A 222 -1.51 -15.57 4.58
CA THR A 222 -1.52 -17.04 4.75
C THR A 222 -0.45 -17.53 5.73
N LYS A 223 0.58 -16.73 6.00
CA LYS A 223 1.66 -17.04 6.94
C LYS A 223 1.42 -16.49 8.35
N ILE A 224 0.35 -15.71 8.55
CA ILE A 224 0.07 -15.06 9.83
C ILE A 224 -0.95 -15.87 10.62
N SER A 225 -0.58 -16.24 11.85
CA SER A 225 -1.50 -16.91 12.76
C SER A 225 -2.61 -15.97 13.22
N ALA A 226 -3.78 -16.51 13.58
CA ALA A 226 -4.86 -15.72 14.15
C ALA A 226 -4.42 -14.97 15.43
N GLY A 227 -3.57 -15.60 16.24
CA GLY A 227 -3.00 -14.98 17.45
C GLY A 227 -2.11 -13.78 17.13
N ASP A 228 -1.27 -13.88 16.11
CA ASP A 228 -0.40 -12.77 15.70
C ASP A 228 -1.18 -11.66 15.02
N HIS A 229 -2.21 -11.99 14.22
CA HIS A 229 -3.12 -10.99 13.68
C HIS A 229 -3.80 -10.16 14.79
N ILE A 230 -4.27 -10.82 15.87
CA ILE A 230 -4.84 -10.12 17.04
C ILE A 230 -3.79 -9.20 17.70
N LYS A 231 -2.54 -9.66 17.88
CA LYS A 231 -1.46 -8.83 18.43
C LYS A 231 -1.17 -7.62 17.55
N MET A 232 -1.09 -7.81 16.23
CA MET A 232 -0.89 -6.74 15.26
C MET A 232 -2.00 -5.69 15.35
N MET A 233 -3.28 -6.10 15.36
CA MET A 233 -4.41 -5.16 15.45
C MET A 233 -4.41 -4.32 16.74
N ARG A 234 -3.76 -4.80 17.82
CA ARG A 234 -3.60 -4.02 19.06
C ARG A 234 -2.52 -2.94 18.96
N ILE A 235 -1.54 -3.14 18.09
CA ILE A 235 -0.32 -2.31 17.98
C ILE A 235 -0.45 -1.29 16.83
N TYR A 236 -1.08 -1.67 15.73
CA TYR A 236 -1.19 -0.84 14.54
C TYR A 236 -2.55 -0.14 14.51
N PRO A 237 -2.63 1.19 14.33
CA PRO A 237 -3.89 1.93 14.24
C PRO A 237 -4.68 1.63 12.96
N PHE A 238 -4.01 1.25 11.87
CA PHE A 238 -4.66 0.93 10.60
C PHE A 238 -4.33 -0.49 10.15
N LEU A 239 -5.36 -1.17 9.65
CA LEU A 239 -5.28 -2.49 9.01
C LEU A 239 -5.62 -2.30 7.53
N MET A 240 -4.78 -2.87 6.67
CA MET A 240 -4.95 -2.86 5.23
C MET A 240 -5.00 -4.29 4.70
N THR A 241 -5.86 -4.52 3.72
CA THR A 241 -5.96 -5.74 2.91
C THR A 241 -5.67 -5.39 1.45
N ASP A 242 -5.80 -6.37 0.56
CA ASP A 242 -5.59 -6.16 -0.89
C ASP A 242 -6.53 -5.07 -1.46
N TYR A 243 -7.69 -4.83 -0.82
CA TYR A 243 -8.78 -4.00 -1.36
C TYR A 243 -9.10 -2.76 -0.53
N GLU A 244 -8.80 -2.77 0.78
CA GLU A 244 -9.23 -1.68 1.65
C GLU A 244 -8.23 -1.36 2.76
N ILE A 245 -8.42 -0.19 3.36
CA ILE A 245 -7.77 0.22 4.59
C ILE A 245 -8.81 0.72 5.57
N VAL A 246 -8.74 0.20 6.80
CA VAL A 246 -9.67 0.45 7.89
C VAL A 246 -8.92 0.80 9.17
N ASN A 247 -9.63 1.38 10.15
CA ASN A 247 -9.10 1.45 11.50
C ASN A 247 -9.02 0.05 12.10
N SER A 248 -7.93 -0.26 12.78
CA SER A 248 -7.79 -1.53 13.49
C SER A 248 -8.83 -1.63 14.61
N PRO A 249 -9.69 -2.67 14.64
CA PRO A 249 -10.84 -2.74 15.55
C PRO A 249 -10.50 -2.71 17.04
N ILE A 250 -9.31 -3.20 17.41
CA ILE A 250 -8.87 -3.36 18.81
C ILE A 250 -7.56 -2.63 19.09
N TYR A 251 -7.27 -1.56 18.33
CA TYR A 251 -6.08 -0.74 18.55
C TYR A 251 -6.09 -0.13 19.96
N LEU A 252 -5.06 -0.46 20.74
CA LEU A 252 -4.88 0.08 22.08
C LEU A 252 -4.14 1.41 21.95
N SER A 253 -4.87 2.50 21.71
CA SER A 253 -4.28 3.82 21.90
C SER A 253 -4.08 4.03 23.40
N SER A 254 -2.91 4.51 23.80
CA SER A 254 -2.59 4.86 25.19
C SER A 254 -3.48 5.99 25.76
N ASN A 255 -4.46 6.48 24.99
CA ASN A 255 -5.43 7.51 25.37
C ASN A 255 -6.91 7.09 25.28
N ASN A 256 -7.27 5.84 24.93
CA ASN A 256 -8.67 5.40 24.93
C ASN A 256 -8.95 4.36 26.02
N SER A 257 -9.13 4.86 27.25
CA SER A 257 -9.97 4.23 28.27
C SER A 257 -11.44 4.31 27.85
N LYS A 258 -11.86 3.54 26.84
CA LYS A 258 -13.28 3.24 26.51
C LYS A 258 -13.35 2.26 25.33
N VAL A 259 -13.03 0.99 25.59
CA VAL A 259 -13.62 -0.10 24.80
C VAL A 259 -14.65 -0.74 25.72
N SER A 260 -15.91 -0.31 25.57
CA SER A 260 -17.03 -0.97 26.25
C SER A 260 -17.26 -2.35 25.63
N PRO A 261 -17.42 -3.40 26.44
CA PRO A 261 -17.72 -4.75 25.98
C PRO A 261 -19.21 -4.87 25.61
N SER A 262 -19.64 -4.24 24.52
CA SER A 262 -21.05 -4.35 24.06
C SER A 262 -21.33 -5.62 23.24
N LEU A 263 -20.30 -6.35 22.80
CA LEU A 263 -20.46 -7.63 22.09
C LEU A 263 -20.54 -8.86 23.01
N PHE A 264 -20.32 -8.70 24.32
CA PHE A 264 -20.43 -9.79 25.30
C PHE A 264 -21.81 -9.89 26.00
N LEU A 265 -22.72 -8.94 25.74
CA LEU A 265 -24.02 -8.86 26.42
C LEU A 265 -25.20 -9.41 25.59
N GLN A 266 -24.98 -9.89 24.36
CA GLN A 266 -26.07 -10.31 23.48
C GLN A 266 -26.34 -11.82 23.43
N GLU A 267 -25.67 -12.62 24.26
CA GLU A 267 -25.99 -14.06 24.43
C GLU A 267 -26.70 -14.40 25.74
N LYS A 268 -26.89 -13.43 26.66
CA LYS A 268 -27.64 -13.65 27.90
C LYS A 268 -29.11 -13.23 27.85
N SER A 269 -29.55 -12.57 26.78
CA SER A 269 -30.94 -12.13 26.60
C SER A 269 -31.77 -13.04 25.68
N THR A 270 -31.23 -14.18 25.23
CA THR A 270 -31.92 -15.12 24.31
C THR A 270 -32.09 -16.53 24.88
N LYS A 271 -32.01 -16.70 26.22
CA LYS A 271 -32.37 -17.95 26.92
C LYS A 271 -33.24 -17.71 28.17
N GLN A 272 -34.15 -16.74 28.08
CA GLN A 272 -35.30 -16.61 29.00
C GLN A 272 -36.56 -16.29 28.19
N GLN A 273 -36.86 -17.14 27.21
CA GLN A 273 -38.21 -17.35 26.70
C GLN A 273 -38.29 -18.82 26.30
N ASP A 274 -38.60 -19.65 27.30
CA ASP A 274 -39.38 -20.89 27.24
C ASP A 274 -39.77 -21.27 28.67
#